data_AF-A0A9E0Q3S4-F1
#
_entry.id   AF-A0A9E0Q3S4-F1
#
_cell.length_a   1.000
_cell.length_b   1.000
_cell.length_c   1.000
_cell.angle_alpha   90.00
_cell.angle_beta   90.00
_cell.angle_gamma   90.00
#
_symmetry.space_group_name_H-M   'P 1'
#
loop_
_entity.id
_entity.type
_entity.pdbx_description
1 polymer ?
#
loop_
_entity_poly.entity_id
_entity_poly.type
_entity_poly.pdbx_seq_one_letter_code
_entity_poly.pdbx_strand_id
1 'polypeptide(L)'
;MNYEQWLKLFGRAANDPDVAATVALAGISKNLAIATDELSVAADVPGQGLTIVFTDESILRPDTGLVGRPVLTSVTMLLKHPSAPQLYRGPLPHGLTSDTTQAAMRQRFGAPIESGDGRPWDVFRVDGLDLAPTYSRDLQSIARLTLRVPGGR
;
A
#
# COMPACT_ATOMS: atom_id res chain seq x y z
N MET A 1 -9.48 -10.23 -6.97
CA MET A 1 -8.01 -10.09 -7.05
C MET A 1 -7.48 -9.96 -5.61
N ASN A 2 -6.24 -10.32 -5.34
CA ASN A 2 -5.63 -10.17 -4.01
C ASN A 2 -4.44 -9.19 -4.06
N TYR A 3 -3.86 -8.85 -2.91
CA TYR A 3 -2.72 -7.91 -2.87
C TYR A 3 -1.48 -8.44 -3.62
N GLU A 4 -1.27 -9.77 -3.65
CA GLU A 4 -0.09 -10.39 -4.26
C GLU A 4 -0.02 -10.16 -5.77
N GLN A 5 -1.18 -10.11 -6.44
CA GLN A 5 -1.25 -9.77 -7.87
C GLN A 5 -0.72 -8.36 -8.13
N TRP A 6 -1.01 -7.40 -7.24
CA TRP A 6 -0.47 -6.04 -7.32
C TRP A 6 1.02 -5.98 -6.99
N LEU A 7 1.50 -6.76 -6.02
CA LEU A 7 2.92 -6.81 -5.67
C LEU A 7 3.81 -7.19 -6.85
N LYS A 8 3.36 -8.13 -7.70
CA LYS A 8 4.10 -8.56 -8.90
C LYS A 8 4.30 -7.44 -9.93
N LEU A 9 3.52 -6.37 -9.81
CA LEU A 9 3.54 -5.21 -10.70
C LEU A 9 4.28 -4.00 -10.08
N PHE A 10 4.79 -4.12 -8.85
CA PHE A 10 5.53 -3.03 -8.21
C PHE A 10 6.73 -2.59 -9.06
N GLY A 11 6.94 -1.28 -9.12
CA GLY A 11 8.00 -0.66 -9.92
C GLY A 11 7.67 -0.54 -11.42
N ARG A 12 6.53 -1.04 -11.89
CA ARG A 12 6.08 -0.87 -13.28
C ARG A 12 5.25 0.39 -13.45
N ALA A 13 5.36 1.01 -14.62
CA ALA A 13 4.64 2.23 -14.95
C ALA A 13 3.15 1.96 -15.22
N ALA A 14 2.29 2.96 -15.02
CA ALA A 14 0.85 2.85 -15.27
C ALA A 14 0.49 2.52 -16.73
N ASN A 15 1.38 2.85 -17.68
CA ASN A 15 1.23 2.54 -19.11
C ASN A 15 1.87 1.20 -19.52
N ASP A 16 2.44 0.43 -18.59
CA ASP A 16 2.88 -0.94 -18.83
C ASP A 16 1.65 -1.81 -19.18
N PRO A 17 1.70 -2.63 -20.25
CA PRO A 17 0.55 -3.42 -20.68
C PRO A 17 -0.04 -4.34 -19.60
N ASP A 18 0.81 -4.95 -18.76
CA ASP A 18 0.36 -5.84 -17.69
C ASP A 18 -0.34 -5.05 -16.59
N VAL A 19 0.17 -3.85 -16.29
CA VAL A 19 -0.45 -2.94 -15.32
C VAL A 19 -1.79 -2.45 -15.82
N ALA A 20 -1.85 -1.96 -17.07
CA ALA A 20 -3.08 -1.48 -17.67
C ALA A 20 -4.17 -2.58 -17.75
N ALA A 21 -3.79 -3.80 -18.14
CA ALA A 21 -4.69 -4.95 -18.16
C ALA A 21 -5.19 -5.30 -16.75
N THR A 22 -4.31 -5.28 -15.75
CA THR A 22 -4.69 -5.57 -14.35
C THR A 22 -5.62 -4.51 -13.78
N VAL A 23 -5.35 -3.21 -14.04
CA VAL A 23 -6.20 -2.09 -13.65
C VAL A 23 -7.60 -2.20 -14.28
N ALA A 24 -7.66 -2.53 -15.57
CA ALA A 24 -8.93 -2.74 -16.27
C ALA A 24 -9.70 -3.95 -15.71
N LEU A 25 -9.03 -5.08 -15.51
CA LEU A 25 -9.61 -6.29 -14.90
C LEU A 25 -10.10 -6.03 -13.47
N ALA A 26 -9.44 -5.14 -12.74
CA ALA A 26 -9.84 -4.70 -11.40
C ALA A 26 -11.11 -3.84 -11.38
N GLY A 27 -11.56 -3.35 -12.54
CA GLY A 27 -12.69 -2.42 -12.66
C GLY A 27 -12.35 -0.99 -12.24
N ILE A 28 -11.07 -0.61 -12.19
CA ILE A 28 -10.66 0.75 -11.83
C ILE A 28 -10.89 1.66 -13.04
N SER A 29 -11.85 2.58 -12.92
CA SER A 29 -12.17 3.57 -13.96
C SER A 29 -11.49 4.93 -13.76
N LYS A 30 -10.82 5.12 -12.62
CA LYS A 30 -10.13 6.37 -12.29
C LYS A 30 -8.93 6.59 -13.23
N ASN A 31 -8.74 7.83 -13.68
CA ASN A 31 -7.51 8.22 -14.38
C ASN A 31 -6.31 8.17 -13.42
N LEU A 32 -5.28 7.41 -13.80
CA LEU A 32 -4.06 7.20 -13.02
C LEU A 32 -2.92 8.17 -13.43
N ALA A 33 -3.23 9.27 -14.10
CA ALA A 33 -2.31 10.39 -14.28
C ALA A 33 -2.10 11.13 -12.95
N ILE A 34 -0.85 11.53 -12.68
CA ILE A 34 -0.49 12.37 -11.53
C ILE A 34 -0.81 13.83 -11.90
N ALA A 35 -1.54 14.53 -11.03
CA ALA A 35 -1.83 15.95 -11.21
C ALA A 35 -0.55 16.78 -11.02
N THR A 36 -0.49 17.97 -11.64
CA THR A 36 0.72 18.81 -11.69
C THR A 36 1.31 19.15 -10.32
N ASP A 37 0.49 19.23 -9.28
CA ASP A 37 0.83 19.57 -7.90
C ASP A 37 0.87 18.37 -6.95
N GLU A 38 0.70 17.16 -7.49
CA GLU A 38 0.69 15.91 -6.72
C GLU A 38 1.96 15.09 -6.99
N LEU A 39 2.34 14.26 -6.03
CA LEU A 39 3.47 13.32 -6.16
C LEU A 39 3.02 11.88 -6.38
N SER A 40 1.72 11.64 -6.29
CA SER A 40 1.14 10.31 -6.38
C SER A 40 -0.33 10.38 -6.70
N VAL A 41 -0.87 9.30 -7.25
CA VAL A 41 -2.30 9.10 -7.44
C VAL A 41 -2.71 7.76 -6.85
N ALA A 42 -3.72 7.79 -5.98
CA ALA A 42 -4.31 6.60 -5.39
C ALA A 42 -5.61 6.21 -6.11
N ALA A 43 -5.88 4.92 -6.23
CA ALA A 43 -7.14 4.40 -6.74
C ALA A 43 -7.65 3.26 -5.85
N ASP A 44 -8.92 3.35 -5.45
CA ASP A 44 -9.58 2.25 -4.77
C ASP A 44 -9.94 1.17 -5.78
N VAL A 45 -9.75 -0.08 -5.38
CA VAL A 45 -10.13 -1.26 -6.15
C VAL A 45 -11.57 -1.61 -5.78
N PRO A 46 -12.54 -1.46 -6.71
CA PRO A 46 -13.95 -1.69 -6.41
C PRO A 46 -14.19 -3.12 -5.91
N GLY A 47 -15.01 -3.24 -4.87
CA GLY A 47 -15.41 -4.53 -4.31
C GLY A 47 -14.40 -5.15 -3.32
N GLN A 48 -13.19 -4.59 -3.19
CA GLN A 48 -12.06 -5.37 -2.66
C GLN A 48 -11.42 -4.80 -1.39
N GLY A 49 -11.79 -3.59 -0.96
CA GLY A 49 -11.15 -2.95 0.21
C GLY A 49 -9.64 -2.76 0.05
N LEU A 50 -9.18 -2.65 -1.20
CA LEU A 50 -7.80 -2.36 -1.57
C LEU A 50 -7.70 -0.95 -2.13
N THR A 51 -6.61 -0.26 -1.84
CA THR A 51 -6.22 0.98 -2.51
C THR A 51 -4.83 0.77 -3.08
N ILE A 52 -4.64 1.04 -4.36
CA ILE A 52 -3.32 1.06 -5.00
C ILE A 52 -2.83 2.50 -5.13
N VAL A 53 -1.52 2.72 -5.06
CA VAL A 53 -0.91 4.03 -5.25
C VAL A 53 0.14 3.94 -6.32
N PHE A 54 0.08 4.90 -7.24
CA PHE A 54 1.15 5.19 -8.17
C PHE A 54 1.90 6.43 -7.68
N THR A 55 3.21 6.33 -7.54
CA THR A 55 4.09 7.46 -7.21
C THR A 55 4.82 7.91 -8.47
N ASP A 56 5.10 9.20 -8.58
CA ASP A 56 5.93 9.74 -9.65
C ASP A 56 7.32 9.08 -9.66
N GLU A 57 7.78 8.63 -10.82
CA GLU A 57 9.10 7.96 -10.95
C GLU A 57 10.23 8.85 -10.46
N SER A 58 10.15 10.17 -10.65
CA SER A 58 11.16 11.12 -10.17
C SER A 58 11.30 11.17 -8.65
N ILE A 59 10.26 10.81 -7.90
CA ILE A 59 10.32 10.70 -6.44
C ILE A 59 11.04 9.42 -5.99
N LEU A 60 10.86 8.33 -6.75
CA LEU A 60 11.51 7.05 -6.46
C LEU A 60 12.97 7.02 -6.90
N ARG A 61 13.28 7.75 -7.98
CA ARG A 61 14.60 7.83 -8.60
C ARG A 61 14.96 9.29 -8.88
N PRO A 62 15.38 10.07 -7.87
CA PRO A 62 15.64 11.51 -8.03
C PRO A 62 16.60 11.86 -9.16
N ASP A 63 17.59 10.99 -9.42
CA ASP A 63 18.64 11.27 -10.41
C ASP A 63 18.30 10.81 -11.84
N THR A 64 17.34 9.91 -12.01
CA THR A 64 17.10 9.21 -13.30
C THR A 64 15.63 9.00 -13.66
N GLY A 65 14.71 9.31 -12.74
CA GLY A 65 13.28 9.09 -12.92
C GLY A 65 12.63 10.15 -13.80
N LEU A 66 11.61 9.74 -14.54
CA LEU A 66 10.86 10.62 -15.42
C LEU A 66 9.73 11.33 -14.65
N VAL A 67 9.74 12.65 -14.63
CA VAL A 67 8.66 13.48 -14.06
C VAL A 67 7.35 13.20 -14.78
N GLY A 68 6.26 13.09 -14.02
CA GLY A 68 4.91 12.83 -14.52
C GLY A 68 4.67 11.38 -14.91
N ARG A 69 5.63 10.46 -14.67
CA ARG A 69 5.48 9.04 -14.98
C ARG A 69 5.00 8.27 -13.74
N PRO A 70 3.73 7.86 -13.66
CA PRO A 70 3.21 7.15 -12.50
C PRO A 70 3.71 5.71 -12.49
N VAL A 71 4.29 5.28 -11.37
CA VAL A 71 4.80 3.93 -11.15
C VAL A 71 4.06 3.30 -9.98
N LEU A 72 3.59 2.06 -10.11
CA LEU A 72 2.88 1.36 -9.04
C LEU A 72 3.86 1.08 -7.89
N THR A 73 3.56 1.61 -6.70
CA THR A 73 4.50 1.58 -5.57
C THR A 73 3.92 1.01 -4.30
N SER A 74 2.60 1.03 -4.15
CA SER A 74 1.97 0.68 -2.89
C SER A 74 0.61 0.04 -3.12
N VAL A 75 0.31 -0.94 -2.25
CA VAL A 75 -1.02 -1.52 -2.10
C VAL A 75 -1.39 -1.49 -0.62
N THR A 76 -2.58 -1.01 -0.36
CA THR A 76 -3.13 -0.82 0.99
C THR A 76 -4.36 -1.68 1.15
N MET A 77 -4.37 -2.50 2.19
CA MET A 77 -5.50 -3.33 2.61
C MET A 77 -6.24 -2.64 3.75
N LEU A 78 -7.52 -2.35 3.57
CA LEU A 78 -8.38 -1.78 4.61
C LEU A 78 -9.04 -2.90 5.41
N LEU A 79 -8.64 -3.11 6.66
CA LEU A 79 -9.05 -4.27 7.46
C LEU A 79 -10.18 -3.96 8.44
N LYS A 80 -10.15 -2.75 9.04
CA LYS A 80 -11.18 -2.26 9.96
C LYS A 80 -11.39 -0.77 9.76
N HIS A 81 -12.63 -0.35 9.50
CA HIS A 81 -13.02 1.06 9.46
C HIS A 81 -14.53 1.20 9.68
N PRO A 82 -15.01 2.03 10.64
CA PRO A 82 -16.42 2.06 11.04
C PRO A 82 -17.40 2.38 9.91
N SER A 83 -16.98 3.24 8.99
CA SER A 83 -17.84 3.75 7.91
C SER A 83 -17.41 3.27 6.52
N ALA A 84 -16.48 2.31 6.43
CA ALA A 84 -16.05 1.84 5.13
C ALA A 84 -17.06 0.83 4.59
N PRO A 85 -17.56 1.02 3.35
CA PRO A 85 -18.53 0.11 2.76
C PRO A 85 -17.93 -1.27 2.47
N GLN A 86 -16.60 -1.36 2.34
CA GLN A 86 -15.90 -2.59 1.97
C GLN A 86 -14.58 -2.69 2.72
N LEU A 87 -14.32 -3.89 3.24
CA LEU A 87 -13.10 -4.26 3.94
C LEU A 87 -12.42 -5.39 3.17
N TYR A 88 -11.10 -5.37 3.15
CA TYR A 88 -10.31 -6.46 2.59
C TYR A 88 -10.49 -7.73 3.45
N ARG A 89 -10.84 -8.83 2.80
CA ARG A 89 -11.08 -10.14 3.42
C ARG A 89 -10.11 -11.23 2.95
N GLY A 90 -9.18 -10.89 2.07
CA GLY A 90 -8.18 -11.84 1.59
C GLY A 90 -7.08 -12.11 2.63
N PRO A 91 -6.13 -13.00 2.30
CA PRO A 91 -4.99 -13.27 3.16
C PRO A 91 -4.13 -12.03 3.34
N LEU A 92 -3.46 -11.93 4.49
CA LEU A 92 -2.44 -10.92 4.78
C LEU A 92 -1.04 -11.51 4.68
N PRO A 93 -0.02 -10.69 4.33
CA PRO A 93 1.35 -11.15 4.22
C PRO A 93 1.87 -11.68 5.55
N HIS A 94 2.85 -12.59 5.47
CA HIS A 94 3.53 -13.19 6.61
C HIS A 94 2.57 -13.85 7.62
N GLY A 95 1.37 -14.29 7.22
CA GLY A 95 0.43 -14.91 8.16
C GLY A 95 -0.07 -13.97 9.25
N LEU A 96 -0.09 -12.66 8.98
CA LEU A 96 -0.73 -11.67 9.82
C LEU A 96 -2.26 -11.85 9.81
N THR A 97 -2.92 -11.32 10.83
CA THR A 97 -4.38 -11.23 10.88
C THR A 97 -4.80 -9.80 11.23
N SER A 98 -6.07 -9.47 11.02
CA SER A 98 -6.59 -8.16 11.45
C SER A 98 -6.49 -7.93 12.96
N ASP A 99 -6.35 -9.00 13.75
CA ASP A 99 -6.26 -8.94 15.21
C ASP A 99 -4.81 -8.97 15.72
N THR A 100 -3.83 -8.92 14.81
CA THR A 100 -2.43 -8.75 15.21
C THR A 100 -2.26 -7.39 15.91
N THR A 101 -1.73 -7.42 17.13
CA THR A 101 -1.48 -6.20 17.93
C THR A 101 -0.17 -5.54 17.52
N GLN A 102 0.03 -4.27 17.91
CA GLN A 102 1.31 -3.60 17.71
C GLN A 102 2.45 -4.32 18.44
N ALA A 103 2.20 -4.79 19.67
CA ALA A 103 3.20 -5.54 20.43
C ALA A 103 3.60 -6.83 19.71
N ALA A 104 2.64 -7.56 19.13
CA ALA A 104 2.92 -8.77 18.35
C ALA A 104 3.71 -8.46 17.08
N MET A 105 3.41 -7.35 16.37
CA MET A 105 4.21 -6.90 15.22
C MET A 105 5.67 -6.65 15.62
N ARG A 106 5.91 -5.89 16.69
CA ARG A 106 7.25 -5.56 17.17
C ARG A 106 8.01 -6.76 17.72
N GLN A 107 7.32 -7.69 18.38
CA GLN A 107 7.92 -8.95 18.81
C GLN A 107 8.38 -9.79 17.61
N ARG A 108 7.59 -9.79 16.53
CA ARG A 108 7.84 -10.61 15.36
C ARG A 108 8.91 -10.05 14.41
N PHE A 109 8.87 -8.74 14.17
CA PHE A 109 9.71 -8.07 13.17
C PHE A 109 10.81 -7.21 13.79
N GLY A 110 10.89 -7.13 15.12
CA GLY A 110 11.85 -6.30 15.84
C GLY A 110 11.39 -4.85 15.98
N ALA A 111 12.35 -3.94 16.19
CA ALA A 111 12.07 -2.52 16.26
C ALA A 111 11.65 -1.99 14.88
N PRO A 112 10.61 -1.14 14.78
CA PRO A 112 10.23 -0.52 13.51
C PRO A 112 11.31 0.46 13.05
N ILE A 113 11.47 0.60 11.73
CA ILE A 113 12.39 1.59 11.13
C ILE A 113 11.83 3.01 11.23
N GLU A 114 10.51 3.12 11.32
CA GLU A 114 9.79 4.37 11.54
C GLU A 114 8.56 4.06 12.38
N SER A 115 8.23 4.93 13.32
CA SER A 115 7.01 4.81 14.12
C SER A 115 6.43 6.19 14.35
N GLY A 116 5.10 6.28 14.34
CA GLY A 116 4.43 7.53 14.64
C GLY A 116 4.58 7.92 16.10
N ASP A 117 5.17 9.08 16.38
CA ASP A 117 5.23 9.63 17.73
C ASP A 117 3.80 9.87 18.28
N GLY A 118 3.36 9.02 19.21
CA GLY A 118 2.00 8.99 19.72
C GLY A 118 0.91 8.63 18.70
N ARG A 119 1.26 8.17 17.49
CA ARG A 119 0.29 7.76 16.45
C ARG A 119 0.29 6.24 16.27
N PRO A 120 -0.86 5.64 15.94
CA PRO A 120 -0.99 4.19 15.89
C PRO A 120 -0.48 3.63 14.55
N TRP A 121 0.80 3.85 14.21
CA TRP A 121 1.40 3.22 13.03
C TRP A 121 2.90 2.98 13.24
N ASP A 122 3.37 1.93 12.56
CA ASP A 122 4.77 1.54 12.48
C ASP A 122 5.13 1.27 11.00
N VAL A 123 6.43 1.22 10.69
CA VAL A 123 6.97 0.73 9.43
C VAL A 123 8.07 -0.26 9.74
N PHE A 124 8.03 -1.42 9.09
CA PHE A 124 9.06 -2.45 9.15
C PHE A 124 9.62 -2.71 7.75
N ARG A 125 10.91 -3.02 7.64
CA ARG A 125 11.49 -3.52 6.39
C ARG A 125 11.44 -5.05 6.40
N VAL A 126 10.67 -5.64 5.49
CA VAL A 126 10.51 -7.09 5.37
C VAL A 126 10.57 -7.47 3.89
N ASP A 127 11.42 -8.43 3.53
CA ASP A 127 11.58 -8.94 2.15
C ASP A 127 11.79 -7.82 1.09
N GLY A 128 12.52 -6.77 1.47
CA GLY A 128 12.81 -5.63 0.59
C GLY A 128 11.66 -4.63 0.41
N LEU A 129 10.52 -4.84 1.07
CA LEU A 129 9.38 -3.93 1.09
C LEU A 129 9.20 -3.27 2.46
N ASP A 130 8.56 -2.11 2.47
CA ASP A 130 8.05 -1.50 3.69
C ASP A 130 6.67 -2.07 4.00
N LEU A 131 6.58 -2.72 5.16
CA LEU A 131 5.35 -3.22 5.78
C LEU A 131 4.88 -2.19 6.82
N ALA A 132 3.84 -1.45 6.50
CA ALA A 132 3.36 -0.30 7.26
C ALA A 132 1.95 -0.55 7.83
N PRO A 133 1.82 -1.19 9.01
CA PRO A 133 0.55 -1.29 9.70
C PRO A 133 0.13 0.06 10.29
N THR A 134 -1.14 0.41 10.13
CA THR A 134 -1.85 1.37 10.98
C THR A 134 -2.80 0.59 11.89
N TYR A 135 -2.67 0.80 13.18
CA TYR A 135 -3.42 0.08 14.21
C TYR A 135 -4.71 0.81 14.62
N SER A 136 -5.58 0.10 15.33
CA SER A 136 -6.65 0.71 16.13
C SER A 136 -6.07 1.59 17.24
N ARG A 137 -6.88 2.51 17.78
CA ARG A 137 -6.44 3.46 18.83
C ARG A 137 -5.94 2.78 20.10
N ASP A 138 -6.47 1.60 20.42
CA ASP A 138 -6.06 0.76 21.56
C ASP A 138 -4.85 -0.15 21.24
N LEU A 139 -4.34 -0.09 20.02
CA LEU A 139 -3.19 -0.85 19.52
C LEU A 139 -3.40 -2.38 19.51
N GLN A 140 -4.66 -2.83 19.65
CA GLN A 140 -5.02 -4.25 19.73
C GLN A 140 -5.36 -4.88 18.39
N SER A 141 -5.34 -4.12 17.29
CA SER A 141 -5.64 -4.66 15.98
C SER A 141 -5.06 -3.80 14.85
N ILE A 142 -4.89 -4.39 13.68
CA ILE A 142 -4.52 -3.66 12.46
C ILE A 142 -5.80 -3.13 11.80
N ALA A 143 -5.89 -1.81 11.65
CA ALA A 143 -6.97 -1.16 10.92
C ALA A 143 -6.69 -1.08 9.41
N ARG A 144 -5.43 -0.86 9.05
CA ARG A 144 -4.95 -0.80 7.68
C ARG A 144 -3.55 -1.41 7.59
N LEU A 145 -3.27 -2.14 6.53
CA LEU A 145 -1.94 -2.65 6.24
C LEU A 145 -1.49 -2.17 4.87
N THR A 146 -0.37 -1.45 4.81
CA THR A 146 0.20 -0.99 3.55
C THR A 146 1.49 -1.76 3.27
N LEU A 147 1.62 -2.25 2.04
CA LEU A 147 2.86 -2.76 1.48
C LEU A 147 3.33 -1.78 0.43
N ARG A 148 4.57 -1.30 0.53
CA ARG A 148 5.12 -0.36 -0.45
C ARG A 148 6.59 -0.61 -0.74
N VAL A 149 7.04 -0.20 -1.92
CA VAL A 149 8.48 -0.13 -2.21
C VAL A 149 9.14 0.91 -1.30
N PRO A 150 10.40 0.72 -0.88
CA PRO A 150 11.13 1.73 -0.12
C PRO A 150 11.13 3.10 -0.84
N GLY A 151 10.78 4.16 -0.12
CA GLY A 151 10.65 5.51 -0.69
C GLY A 151 9.35 5.77 -1.47
N GLY A 152 8.52 4.74 -1.68
CA GLY A 152 7.16 4.89 -2.19
C GLY A 152 6.23 5.56 -1.17
N ARG A 153 5.22 6.29 -1.65
CA ARG A 153 4.20 6.91 -0.80
C ARG A 153 3.02 5.95 -0.57
#